data_AF-A0A7K2XHY5-F1
#
_entry.id   AF-A0A7K2XHY5-F1
#
_cell.length_a   1.000
_cell.length_b   1.000
_cell.length_c   1.000
_cell.angle_alpha   90.00
_cell.angle_beta   90.00
_cell.angle_gamma   90.00
#
_symmetry.space_group_name_H-M   'P 1'
#
loop_
_entity.id
_entity.type
_entity.pdbx_description
1 polymer ?
#
loop_
_entity_poly.entity_id
_entity_poly.type
_entity_poly.pdbx_seq_one_letter_code
_entity_poly.pdbx_strand_id
1 'polypeptide(L)' 'LKRVGARTLVAAVDSDRLYPPSQQAELAAGIPGAGALRVIGSPYGHDGFLVETEQVAALVRELLGTERPSASPDRAPSR' A
#
# COMPACT_ATOMS: atom_id res chain seq x y z
N LEU A 1 9.92 2.73 16.36
CA LEU A 1 9.33 1.93 15.26
C LEU A 1 9.75 0.46 15.27
N LYS A 2 10.98 0.11 15.66
CA LYS A 2 11.51 -1.28 15.74
C LYS A 2 10.72 -2.31 16.58
N ARG A 3 9.76 -1.87 17.41
CA ARG A 3 8.91 -2.75 18.23
C ARG A 3 7.64 -3.23 17.51
N VAL A 4 7.34 -2.68 16.34
CA VAL A 4 6.20 -3.12 15.52
C VAL A 4 6.54 -4.49 14.93
N GLY A 5 5.84 -5.53 15.40
CA GLY A 5 6.01 -6.91 14.93
C GLY A 5 4.88 -7.41 14.03
N ALA A 6 3.81 -6.63 13.86
CA ALA A 6 2.73 -6.97 12.95
C ALA A 6 3.13 -6.71 11.49
N ARG A 7 2.59 -7.49 10.55
CA ARG A 7 2.69 -7.20 9.12
C ARG A 7 2.15 -5.79 8.86
N THR A 8 2.95 -4.96 8.22
CA THR A 8 2.68 -3.53 8.06
C THR A 8 2.84 -3.13 6.60
N LEU A 9 2.00 -2.23 6.14
CA LEU A 9 2.15 -1.48 4.89
C LEU A 9 1.92 -0.01 5.24
N VAL A 10 2.74 0.89 4.69
CA VAL A 10 2.58 2.33 4.89
C VAL A 10 2.19 2.97 3.58
N ALA A 11 1.18 3.82 3.61
CA ALA A 11 0.71 4.60 2.47
C ALA A 11 0.60 6.09 2.82
N ALA A 12 1.03 6.95 1.92
CA ALA A 12 0.86 8.40 2.01
C ALA A 12 -0.20 8.86 1.01
N VAL A 13 -0.98 9.89 1.36
CA VAL A 13 -1.70 10.67 0.35
C VAL A 13 -0.78 11.82 -0.10
N ASP A 14 -0.54 11.94 -1.40
CA ASP A 14 0.44 12.89 -1.96
C ASP A 14 0.18 14.36 -1.62
N SER A 15 -1.10 14.71 -1.46
CA SER A 15 -1.55 16.05 -1.09
C SER A 15 -1.81 16.26 0.41
N ASP A 16 -1.54 15.25 1.27
CA ASP A 16 -1.76 15.37 2.72
C ASP A 16 -0.86 16.45 3.35
N ARG A 17 -1.49 17.38 4.07
CA ARG A 17 -0.81 18.45 4.81
C ARG A 17 -0.79 18.23 6.33
N LEU A 18 -1.67 17.37 6.84
CA LEU A 18 -1.70 17.01 8.27
C LEU A 18 -0.62 15.98 8.57
N TYR A 19 -0.43 15.02 7.66
CA TYR A 19 0.57 13.96 7.76
C TYR A 19 1.36 13.85 6.45
N PRO A 20 2.32 14.76 6.20
CA PRO A 20 3.01 14.86 4.92
C PRO A 20 3.68 13.55 4.46
N PRO A 21 3.81 13.29 3.14
CA PRO A 21 4.44 12.08 2.62
C PRO A 21 5.85 11.80 3.16
N SER A 22 6.62 12.82 3.51
CA SER A 22 7.95 12.66 4.12
C SER A 22 7.89 11.95 5.47
N GLN A 23 6.90 12.26 6.31
CA GLN A 23 6.73 11.57 7.60
C GLN A 23 6.33 10.11 7.39
N GLN A 24 5.56 9.81 6.35
CA GLN A 24 5.17 8.43 6.03
C GLN A 24 6.36 7.64 5.49
N ALA A 25 7.25 8.29 4.73
CA ALA A 25 8.52 7.69 4.31
C ALA A 25 9.40 7.32 5.53
N GLU A 26 9.44 8.17 6.56
CA GLU A 26 10.14 7.86 7.83
C GLU A 26 9.52 6.65 8.54
N LEU A 27 8.19 6.52 8.55
CA LEU A 27 7.51 5.33 9.10
C LEU A 27 7.88 4.06 8.32
N ALA A 28 7.78 4.10 6.98
CA ALA A 28 8.11 2.97 6.12
C ALA A 28 9.56 2.52 6.30
N ALA A 29 10.50 3.46 6.38
CA ALA A 29 11.91 3.16 6.62
C ALA A 29 12.19 2.64 8.05
N GLY A 30 11.40 3.07 9.04
CA GLY A 30 11.63 2.74 10.45
C GLY A 30 10.93 1.48 10.95
N ILE A 31 9.90 0.99 10.26
CA ILE A 31 9.14 -0.21 10.63
C ILE A 31 9.73 -1.43 9.91
N PRO A 32 10.29 -2.42 10.64
CA PRO A 32 10.82 -3.63 10.03
C PRO A 32 9.74 -4.37 9.21
N GLY A 33 10.05 -4.67 7.95
CA GLY A 33 9.15 -5.42 7.06
C GLY A 33 8.02 -4.60 6.43
N ALA A 34 7.95 -3.28 6.64
CA ALA A 34 6.92 -2.44 6.01
C ALA A 34 7.12 -2.26 4.48
N GLY A 35 8.33 -2.50 3.98
CA GLY A 35 8.66 -2.35 2.56
C GLY A 35 8.72 -0.91 2.09
N ALA A 36 8.59 -0.70 0.79
CA ALA A 36 8.56 0.64 0.20
C ALA A 36 7.24 1.36 0.52
N LEU A 37 7.29 2.68 0.70
CA LEU A 37 6.12 3.53 0.84
C LEU A 37 5.20 3.38 -0.40
N ARG A 38 3.89 3.29 -0.16
CA ARG A 38 2.86 3.39 -1.20
C ARG A 38 2.31 4.82 -1.23
N VAL A 39 1.85 5.27 -2.39
CA VAL A 39 1.28 6.60 -2.55
C VAL A 39 -0.13 6.47 -3.10
N ILE A 40 -1.06 7.15 -2.44
CA ILE A 40 -2.42 7.40 -2.90
C ILE A 40 -2.41 8.79 -3.53
N GLY A 41 -2.69 8.85 -4.82
CA GLY A 41 -2.84 10.14 -5.51
C GLY A 41 -4.24 10.69 -5.26
N SER A 42 -4.37 11.90 -4.70
CA SER A 42 -5.67 12.51 -4.48
C SER A 42 -5.57 14.04 -4.39
N PRO A 43 -6.52 14.83 -4.91
CA PRO A 43 -6.57 16.27 -4.67
C PRO A 43 -7.19 16.64 -3.31
N TYR A 44 -7.72 15.66 -2.55
CA TYR A 44 -8.53 15.90 -1.35
C TYR A 44 -7.74 15.97 -0.04
N GLY A 45 -6.41 16.04 -0.10
CA GLY A 45 -5.57 16.12 1.09
C GLY A 45 -5.68 14.86 1.94
N HIS A 46 -5.66 15.04 3.26
CA HIS A 46 -5.77 13.94 4.22
C HIS A 46 -6.97 13.04 3.94
N ASP A 47 -8.13 13.61 3.66
CA ASP A 47 -9.37 12.85 3.47
C ASP A 47 -9.40 12.04 2.16
N GLY A 48 -8.34 12.12 1.34
CA GLY A 48 -8.18 11.27 0.15
C GLY A 48 -8.30 9.77 0.46
N PHE A 49 -7.94 9.30 1.66
CA PHE A 49 -8.12 7.88 2.02
C PHE A 49 -9.60 7.46 2.11
N LEU A 50 -10.53 8.39 2.31
CA LEU A 50 -11.97 8.12 2.32
C LEU A 50 -12.56 8.12 0.90
N VAL A 51 -11.93 8.85 -0.02
CA VAL A 51 -12.44 9.07 -1.39
C VAL A 51 -11.85 8.07 -2.38
N GLU A 52 -10.53 7.83 -2.32
CA GLU A 52 -9.78 6.98 -3.25
C GLU A 52 -9.91 5.49 -2.92
N THR A 53 -11.16 5.02 -2.80
CA THR A 53 -11.51 3.68 -2.29
C THR A 53 -10.87 2.54 -3.08
N GLU A 54 -10.69 2.69 -4.40
CA GLU A 54 -10.05 1.68 -5.25
C GLU A 54 -8.56 1.49 -4.91
N GLN A 55 -7.83 2.60 -4.76
CA GLN A 55 -6.41 2.60 -4.39
C GLN A 55 -6.25 2.00 -2.99
N VAL A 56 -7.06 2.45 -2.02
CA VAL A 56 -7.03 1.92 -0.64
C VAL A 56 -7.36 0.43 -0.61
N ALA A 57 -8.38 -0.02 -1.35
CA ALA A 57 -8.75 -1.43 -1.41
C ALA A 57 -7.64 -2.31 -2.00
N ALA A 58 -6.89 -1.81 -2.99
CA ALA A 58 -5.74 -2.52 -3.54
C ALA A 58 -4.64 -2.71 -2.48
N LEU A 59 -4.34 -1.67 -1.70
CA LEU A 59 -3.36 -1.72 -0.62
C LEU A 59 -3.77 -2.69 0.50
N VAL A 60 -5.06 -2.74 0.83
CA VAL A 60 -5.59 -3.71 1.81
C VAL A 60 -5.46 -5.14 1.29
N ARG A 61 -5.77 -5.40 0.01
CA ARG A 61 -5.58 -6.72 -0.60
C ARG A 61 -4.11 -7.15 -0.61
N GLU A 62 -3.21 -6.23 -0.95
CA GLU A 62 -1.77 -6.43 -0.87
C GLU A 62 -1.37 -6.82 0.56
N LEU A 63 -1.80 -6.05 1.57
CA LEU A 63 -1.49 -6.30 2.98
C LEU A 63 -2.05 -7.62 3.48
N LEU A 64 -3.22 -8.05 3.01
CA LEU A 64 -3.82 -9.34 3.40
C LEU A 64 -3.26 -10.52 2.59
N GLY A 65 -2.55 -10.25 1.48
CA GLY A 65 -2.08 -11.30 0.56
C GLY A 65 -3.24 -12.02 -0.15
N THR A 66 -4.35 -11.33 -0.38
CA THR A 66 -5.55 -11.89 -1.03
C THR A 66 -5.56 -11.72 -2.55
N GLU A 67 -4.47 -11.25 -3.13
CA GLU A 67 -4.22 -11.34 -4.56
C GLU A 67 -4.23 -12.82 -4.95
N ARG A 68 -5.29 -13.28 -5.63
CA ARG A 68 -5.22 -14.56 -6.36
C ARG A 68 -4.01 -14.44 -7.30
N PRO A 69 -3.05 -15.37 -7.28
CA PRO A 69 -2.04 -15.39 -8.33
C PRO A 69 -2.78 -15.39 -9.66
N SER A 70 -2.52 -14.40 -10.52
CA SER A 70 -3.05 -14.43 -11.88
C SER A 70 -2.58 -15.75 -12.47
N ALA A 71 -3.52 -16.64 -12.82
CA ALA A 71 -3.19 -17.91 -13.46
C ALA A 71 -2.31 -17.59 -14.68
N SER A 72 -1.06 -18.05 -14.65
CA SER A 72 -0.18 -17.94 -15.81
C SER A 72 -0.85 -18.68 -16.98
N PRO A 73 -0.95 -18.09 -18.18
CA PRO A 73 -1.47 -18.77 -19.35
C PRO A 73 -0.34 -19.65 -19.91
N ASP A 74 0.05 -20.69 -19.18
CA ASP A 74 0.89 -21.73 -19.74
C ASP A 74 0.39 -23.12 -19.34
N ARG A 75 -0.49 -23.63 -20.19
CA ARG A 75 -0.40 -25.01 -20.67
C ARG A 75 -1.24 -25.15 -21.94
N ALA A 76 -0.63 -24.89 -23.10
CA ALA A 76 -1.18 -25.42 -24.34
C ALA A 76 -1.08 -26.95 -24.30
N PRO A 77 -2.15 -27.71 -24.56
CA PRO A 77 -2.04 -29.16 -24.69
C PRO A 77 -1.27 -29.48 -25.97
N SER A 78 -0.12 -30.13 -25.84
CA SER A 78 0.62 -30.75 -26.93
C SER A 78 -0.29 -31.74 -27.67
N ARG A 79 -0.57 -31.47 -28.95
CA ARG A 79 -1.02 -32.45 -29.94
C ARG A 79 -0.25 -32.25 -31.22
#